data_AF-A0A7T0G1S9-F1
#
_entry.id   AF-A0A7T0G1S9-F1
#
_cell.length_a   1.000
_cell.length_b   1.000
_cell.length_c   1.000
_cell.angle_alpha   90.00
_cell.angle_beta   90.00
_cell.angle_gamma   90.00
#
_symmetry.space_group_name_H-M   'P 1'
#
loop_
_entity.id
_entity.type
_entity.pdbx_description
1 polymer ?
#
loop_
_entity_poly.entity_id
_entity_poly.type
_entity_poly.pdbx_seq_one_letter_code
_entity_poly.pdbx_strand_id
1 'polypeptide(L)'
;MKKLAKIFGPTLGAFVFGYICGDFFSFNPPWSMGVGLAFLTFLYTILLLKGAGPLKEKSFVKNIGFKIPVAAVIAVIAWIAAGKLGFPVWWQIEFVSFVIVGLVYFIILDLKKLSVEKGMAQSNFRLIMTYLIPSMLFITITAQLPQFDPVEEVKKIDKPPITKFVPGPEAIAAGREIFEGNKCFNCHKVFWEGNSDRGPNLGTKQIGLYSFDYILEQIVDPRKIQSPGFEDPKSKKAMPTYYGEDLSKVELQSLVAYLKTLRDPTHIPVEGKFPNQWTWWDDPKIIEEGKLVFEGKEPVTEGLNCAVCHGADGIPMMTGAFDFRDPNGPDTDKMPDHVDKVLKDWPDELYYKRVTRGVDGTPMAPWGLMFPHLYLWKAEAYARTFHSPLDPKAPEVKRVEVPPIPSKEEVERWTKEGLFQEDLL
;
A
#
# COMPACT_ATOMS: atom_id res chain seq x y z
N MET A 1 41.42 -1.93 38.16
CA MET A 1 41.13 -3.30 37.66
C MET A 1 39.89 -3.94 38.28
N LYS A 2 39.76 -4.12 39.61
CA LYS A 2 38.57 -4.78 40.22
C LYS A 2 37.21 -4.12 39.94
N LYS A 3 37.12 -2.78 39.86
CA LYS A 3 35.86 -2.08 39.49
C LYS A 3 35.54 -2.19 37.99
N LEU A 4 36.56 -2.18 37.13
CA LEU A 4 36.41 -2.40 35.69
C LEU A 4 35.87 -3.80 35.39
N ALA A 5 36.43 -4.84 36.02
CA ALA A 5 35.93 -6.21 35.87
C ALA A 5 34.45 -6.36 36.29
N LYS A 6 34.03 -5.64 37.34
CA LYS A 6 32.63 -5.62 37.78
C LYS A 6 31.68 -4.95 36.79
N ILE A 7 32.14 -3.97 36.00
CA ILE A 7 31.33 -3.28 34.98
C ILE A 7 31.29 -4.09 33.69
N PHE A 8 32.46 -4.49 33.20
CA PHE A 8 32.60 -5.07 31.87
C PHE A 8 32.28 -6.57 31.82
N GLY A 9 32.43 -7.30 32.93
CA GLY A 9 32.08 -8.72 32.99
C GLY A 9 30.59 -9.01 32.69
N PRO A 10 29.65 -8.43 33.45
CA PRO A 10 28.21 -8.59 33.18
C PRO A 10 27.80 -8.02 31.82
N THR A 11 28.39 -6.90 31.41
CA THR A 11 28.14 -6.27 30.10
C THR A 11 28.51 -7.20 28.94
N LEU A 12 29.67 -7.84 29.02
CA LEU A 12 30.12 -8.81 28.02
C LEU A 12 29.24 -10.07 28.00
N GLY A 13 28.86 -10.57 29.18
CA GLY A 13 27.92 -11.69 29.30
C GLY A 13 26.56 -11.39 28.66
N ALA A 14 26.03 -10.18 28.89
CA ALA A 14 24.77 -9.74 28.29
C ALA A 14 24.88 -9.56 26.76
N PHE A 15 26.03 -9.10 26.26
CA PHE A 15 26.29 -9.04 24.82
C PHE A 15 26.24 -10.43 24.17
N VAL A 16 26.98 -11.39 24.73
CA VAL A 16 27.05 -12.76 24.20
C VAL A 16 25.68 -13.43 24.25
N PHE A 17 24.95 -13.30 25.36
CA PHE A 17 23.59 -13.82 25.47
C PHE A 17 22.64 -13.18 24.44
N GLY A 18 22.67 -11.85 24.30
CA GLY A 18 21.84 -11.15 23.33
C GLY A 18 22.18 -11.48 21.88
N TYR A 19 23.45 -11.74 21.58
CA TYR A 19 23.87 -12.22 20.27
C TYR A 19 23.26 -13.60 19.96
N ILE A 20 23.38 -14.55 20.90
CA ILE A 20 22.82 -15.92 20.73
C ILE A 20 21.32 -15.87 20.53
N CYS A 21 20.60 -15.08 21.34
CA CYS A 21 19.17 -14.91 21.17
C CYS A 21 18.84 -14.18 19.85
N GLY A 22 19.67 -13.24 19.41
CA GLY A 22 19.45 -12.50 18.16
C GLY A 22 19.56 -13.42 16.95
N ASP A 23 20.52 -14.34 16.99
CA ASP A 23 20.68 -15.41 16.00
C ASP A 23 19.48 -16.38 16.02
N PHE A 24 19.07 -16.84 17.22
CA PHE A 24 17.90 -17.71 17.39
C PHE A 24 16.60 -17.10 16.83
N PHE A 25 16.41 -15.78 16.99
CA PHE A 25 15.25 -15.06 16.46
C PHE A 25 15.46 -14.45 15.06
N SER A 26 16.59 -14.76 14.39
CA SER A 26 16.90 -14.30 13.03
C SER A 26 16.92 -12.76 12.86
N PHE A 27 17.40 -12.02 13.87
CA PHE A 27 17.65 -10.59 13.73
C PHE A 27 18.81 -10.34 12.75
N ASN A 28 18.67 -9.35 11.87
CA ASN A 28 19.73 -8.95 10.95
C ASN A 28 20.12 -7.46 11.16
N PRO A 29 21.29 -7.15 11.73
CA PRO A 29 22.33 -8.09 12.13
C PRO A 29 22.08 -8.72 13.52
N PRO A 30 22.51 -9.97 13.78
CA PRO A 30 22.23 -10.69 15.04
C PRO A 30 22.78 -9.98 16.29
N TRP A 31 23.87 -9.24 16.13
CA TRP A 31 24.51 -8.51 17.22
C TRP A 31 23.71 -7.30 17.72
N SER A 32 22.71 -6.83 16.97
CA SER A 32 21.90 -5.66 17.35
C SER A 32 21.24 -5.82 18.72
N MET A 33 20.72 -7.01 19.01
CA MET A 33 20.14 -7.32 20.33
C MET A 33 21.21 -7.48 21.41
N GLY A 34 22.38 -8.03 21.06
CA GLY A 34 23.56 -8.07 21.92
C GLY A 34 23.99 -6.68 22.39
N VAL A 35 24.04 -5.70 21.48
CA VAL A 35 24.38 -4.30 21.81
C VAL A 35 23.34 -3.70 22.75
N GLY A 36 22.05 -3.91 22.50
CA GLY A 36 20.97 -3.40 23.35
C GLY A 36 21.07 -3.91 24.79
N LEU A 37 21.23 -5.23 24.96
CA LEU A 37 21.35 -5.85 26.30
C LEU A 37 22.65 -5.47 27.01
N ALA A 38 23.75 -5.37 26.27
CA ALA A 38 25.04 -4.94 26.82
C ALA A 38 24.96 -3.50 27.33
N PHE A 39 24.39 -2.58 26.55
CA PHE A 39 24.22 -1.19 26.95
C PHE A 39 23.36 -1.06 28.21
N LEU A 40 22.24 -1.77 28.29
CA LEU A 40 21.34 -1.74 29.43
C LEU A 40 22.02 -2.29 30.70
N THR A 41 22.75 -3.40 30.55
CA THR A 41 23.51 -4.03 31.63
C THR A 41 24.67 -3.13 32.10
N PHE A 42 25.35 -2.47 31.18
CA PHE A 42 26.41 -1.50 31.47
C PHE A 42 25.88 -0.33 32.31
N LEU A 43 24.77 0.28 31.87
CA LEU A 43 24.11 1.35 32.61
C LEU A 43 23.70 0.90 34.02
N TYR A 44 23.04 -0.27 34.12
CA TYR A 44 22.59 -0.80 35.40
C TYR A 44 23.77 -1.06 36.36
N THR A 45 24.87 -1.58 35.83
CA THR A 45 26.07 -1.87 36.64
C THR A 45 26.75 -0.59 37.11
N ILE A 46 26.77 0.47 36.29
CA ILE A 46 27.22 1.80 36.72
C ILE A 46 26.34 2.33 37.85
N LEU A 47 25.02 2.23 37.71
CA LEU A 47 24.06 2.69 38.72
C LEU A 47 24.21 1.94 40.04
N LEU A 48 24.38 0.62 40.01
CA LEU A 48 24.64 -0.20 41.18
C LEU A 48 25.95 0.16 41.88
N LEU A 49 27.01 0.44 41.11
CA LEU A 49 28.32 0.81 41.65
C LEU A 49 28.36 2.23 42.22
N LYS A 50 27.50 3.13 41.74
CA LYS A 50 27.36 4.50 42.27
C LYS A 50 26.77 4.50 43.69
N GLY A 51 26.03 3.44 44.06
CA GLY A 51 25.34 3.33 45.33
C GLY A 51 24.11 4.24 45.40
N ALA A 52 23.09 3.83 46.15
CA ALA A 52 21.93 4.69 46.41
C ALA A 52 22.34 5.81 47.38
N GLY A 53 22.29 7.06 46.92
CA GLY A 53 22.36 8.21 47.83
C GLY A 53 21.13 8.28 48.74
N PRO A 54 21.14 9.12 49.79
CA PRO A 54 19.97 9.29 50.65
C PRO A 54 18.77 9.78 49.81
N LEU A 55 17.65 9.06 49.91
CA LEU A 55 16.39 9.41 49.25
C LEU A 55 15.88 10.73 49.87
N LYS A 56 16.16 11.85 49.22
CA LYS A 56 15.60 13.16 49.59
C LYS A 56 14.28 13.36 48.83
N GLU A 57 13.18 13.47 49.56
CA GLU A 57 11.90 13.85 48.96
C GLU A 57 12.03 15.19 48.23
N LYS A 58 11.72 15.21 46.93
CA LYS A 58 11.68 16.43 46.12
C LYS A 58 10.24 16.96 46.09
N SER A 59 10.08 18.29 45.95
CA SER A 59 8.77 18.86 45.64
C SER A 59 8.34 18.46 44.23
N PHE A 60 7.03 18.43 43.97
CA PHE A 60 6.46 18.11 42.66
C PHE A 60 7.05 18.97 41.53
N VAL A 61 7.21 20.28 41.77
CA VAL A 61 7.81 21.22 40.80
C VAL A 61 9.28 20.86 40.51
N LYS A 62 10.05 20.52 41.55
CA LYS A 62 11.46 20.11 41.38
C LYS A 62 11.60 18.74 40.71
N ASN A 63 10.61 17.86 40.90
CA ASN A 63 10.54 16.56 40.27
C ASN A 63 10.30 16.71 38.75
N ILE A 64 9.32 17.52 38.38
CA ILE A 64 8.93 17.75 36.98
C ILE A 64 9.97 18.56 36.22
N GLY A 65 10.56 19.59 36.84
CA GLY A 65 11.45 20.53 36.16
C GLY A 65 12.69 19.90 35.53
N PHE A 66 13.18 18.77 36.06
CA PHE A 66 14.27 18.01 35.45
C PHE A 66 13.79 16.98 34.41
N LYS A 67 12.63 16.37 34.65
CA LYS A 67 12.14 15.24 33.84
C LYS A 67 11.51 15.67 32.52
N ILE A 68 10.79 16.79 32.49
CA ILE A 68 10.17 17.30 31.26
C ILE A 68 11.23 17.57 30.18
N PRO A 69 12.32 18.33 30.45
CA PRO A 69 13.34 18.56 29.42
C PRO A 69 13.99 17.29 28.92
N VAL A 70 14.29 16.33 29.82
CA VAL A 70 14.89 15.04 29.44
C VAL A 70 13.93 14.24 28.55
N ALA A 71 12.64 14.14 28.94
CA ALA A 71 11.63 13.45 28.15
C ALA A 71 11.42 14.13 26.78
N ALA A 72 11.43 15.46 26.72
CA ALA A 72 11.32 16.21 25.47
C ALA A 72 12.51 15.91 24.52
N VAL A 73 13.74 15.90 25.03
CA VAL A 73 14.92 15.54 24.24
C VAL A 73 14.81 14.10 23.72
N ILE A 74 14.42 13.15 24.58
CA ILE A 74 14.25 11.74 24.18
C ILE A 74 13.14 11.60 23.12
N ALA A 75 12.02 12.32 23.27
CA ALA A 75 10.93 12.31 22.31
C ALA A 75 11.37 12.84 20.93
N VAL A 76 12.13 13.93 20.89
CA VAL A 76 12.69 14.47 19.64
C VAL A 76 13.66 13.47 19.00
N ILE A 77 14.53 12.83 19.78
CA ILE A 77 15.45 11.80 19.28
C ILE A 77 14.66 10.61 18.71
N ALA A 78 13.65 10.13 19.44
CA ALA A 78 12.80 9.01 19.01
C ALA A 78 12.08 9.33 17.69
N TRP A 79 11.52 10.53 17.56
CA TRP A 79 10.86 11.01 16.35
C TRP A 79 11.83 11.03 15.14
N ILE A 80 12.98 11.70 15.28
CA ILE A 80 13.96 11.82 14.19
C ILE A 80 14.55 10.46 13.81
N ALA A 81 14.88 9.63 14.80
CA ALA A 81 15.42 8.30 14.55
C ALA A 81 14.41 7.40 13.82
N ALA A 82 13.15 7.38 14.26
CA ALA A 82 12.10 6.60 13.62
C ALA A 82 11.83 7.07 12.19
N GLY A 83 11.82 8.39 11.94
CA GLY A 83 11.72 8.95 10.60
C GLY A 83 12.89 8.53 9.69
N LYS A 84 14.13 8.59 10.19
CA LYS A 84 15.33 8.15 9.43
C LYS A 84 15.35 6.65 9.15
N LEU A 85 14.73 5.84 10.02
CA LEU A 85 14.61 4.40 9.85
C LEU A 85 13.42 3.99 8.95
N GLY A 86 12.68 4.96 8.40
CA GLY A 86 11.58 4.70 7.47
C GLY A 86 10.26 4.26 8.13
N PHE A 87 10.09 4.45 9.44
CA PHE A 87 8.81 4.12 10.09
C PHE A 87 7.69 5.07 9.66
N PRO A 88 6.47 4.57 9.39
CA PRO A 88 5.30 5.41 9.13
C PRO A 88 5.00 6.39 10.27
N VAL A 89 4.39 7.53 9.96
CA VAL A 89 4.12 8.62 10.93
C VAL A 89 3.37 8.13 12.18
N TRP A 90 2.40 7.22 12.04
CA TRP A 90 1.66 6.66 13.17
C TRP A 90 2.55 5.91 14.17
N TRP A 91 3.55 5.17 13.69
CA TRP A 91 4.54 4.51 14.55
C TRP A 91 5.46 5.52 15.24
N GLN A 92 5.81 6.62 14.56
CA GLN A 92 6.59 7.71 15.17
C GLN A 92 5.84 8.36 16.33
N ILE A 93 4.53 8.60 16.16
CA ILE A 93 3.63 9.10 17.22
C ILE A 93 3.58 8.12 18.39
N GLU A 94 3.47 6.82 18.12
CA GLU A 94 3.46 5.79 19.16
C GLU A 94 4.76 5.76 19.97
N PHE A 95 5.93 5.83 19.32
CA PHE A 95 7.21 5.89 20.03
C PHE A 95 7.33 7.12 20.94
N VAL A 96 6.88 8.29 20.47
CA VAL A 96 6.82 9.51 21.31
C VAL A 96 5.84 9.32 22.47
N SER A 97 4.71 8.66 22.25
CA SER A 97 3.72 8.37 23.28
C SER A 97 4.30 7.50 24.40
N PHE A 98 5.13 6.50 24.07
CA PHE A 98 5.84 5.70 25.08
C PHE A 98 6.81 6.54 25.93
N VAL A 99 7.46 7.55 25.37
CA VAL A 99 8.30 8.49 26.13
C VAL A 99 7.47 9.29 27.13
N ILE A 100 6.26 9.72 26.74
CA ILE A 100 5.32 10.43 27.62
C ILE A 100 4.82 9.50 28.74
N VAL A 101 4.48 8.25 28.43
CA VAL A 101 4.09 7.25 29.45
C VAL A 101 5.24 7.03 30.45
N GLY A 102 6.48 6.93 29.95
CA GLY A 102 7.67 6.84 30.80
C GLY A 102 7.84 8.06 31.71
N LEU A 103 7.64 9.27 31.18
CA LEU A 103 7.65 10.51 31.97
C LEU A 103 6.62 10.46 33.10
N VAL A 104 5.38 10.08 32.81
CA VAL A 104 4.30 9.94 33.80
C VAL A 104 4.70 8.92 34.87
N TYR A 105 5.19 7.76 34.47
CA TYR A 105 5.64 6.71 35.38
C TYR A 105 6.74 7.20 36.33
N PHE A 106 7.76 7.88 35.82
CA PHE A 106 8.82 8.46 36.65
C PHE A 106 8.31 9.58 37.56
N ILE A 107 7.35 10.40 37.12
CA ILE A 107 6.72 11.40 37.99
C ILE A 107 6.04 10.70 39.17
N ILE A 108 5.27 9.64 38.90
CA ILE A 108 4.56 8.84 39.92
C ILE A 108 5.54 8.23 40.94
N LEU A 109 6.64 7.64 40.49
CA LEU A 109 7.64 7.02 41.40
C LEU A 109 8.31 8.02 42.36
N ASP A 110 8.46 9.28 41.94
CA ASP A 110 9.06 10.34 42.76
C ASP A 110 7.99 11.18 43.49
N LEU A 111 6.71 10.79 43.45
CA LEU A 111 5.71 11.38 44.32
C LEU A 111 6.04 11.08 45.79
N LYS A 112 5.65 12.01 46.68
CA LYS A 112 5.84 11.81 48.12
C LYS A 112 5.20 10.50 48.57
N LYS A 113 5.88 9.81 49.48
CA LYS A 113 5.33 8.61 50.10
C LYS A 113 4.00 8.97 50.77
N LEU A 114 2.94 8.24 50.45
CA LEU A 114 1.65 8.43 51.09
C LEU A 114 1.77 8.13 52.59
N SER A 115 1.17 8.98 53.42
CA SER A 115 1.08 8.72 54.85
C SER A 115 0.21 7.49 55.11
N VAL A 116 0.58 6.73 56.14
CA VAL A 116 -0.24 5.64 56.68
C VAL A 116 -1.59 6.22 57.09
N GLU A 117 -2.67 5.54 56.70
CA GLU A 117 -4.04 5.96 57.00
C GLU A 117 -4.30 5.92 58.49
N LYS A 118 -4.86 6.99 59.04
CA LYS A 118 -5.11 7.11 60.49
C LYS A 118 -6.51 6.67 60.90
N GLY A 119 -7.36 6.26 59.95
CA GLY A 119 -8.73 5.82 60.24
C GLY A 119 -9.54 5.40 59.01
N MET A 120 -10.68 4.77 59.28
CA MET A 120 -11.55 4.11 58.29
C MET A 120 -12.06 5.05 57.18
N ALA A 121 -12.35 6.32 57.50
CA ALA A 121 -12.80 7.29 56.51
C ALA A 121 -11.71 7.61 55.46
N GLN A 122 -10.44 7.69 55.88
CA GLN A 122 -9.32 7.91 54.95
C GLN A 122 -9.06 6.68 54.09
N SER A 123 -9.18 5.48 54.66
CA SER A 123 -9.06 4.22 53.92
C SER A 123 -10.15 4.09 52.86
N ASN A 124 -11.41 4.32 53.23
CA ASN A 124 -12.55 4.26 52.30
C ASN A 124 -12.43 5.31 51.20
N PHE A 125 -12.07 6.55 51.55
CA PHE A 125 -11.84 7.60 50.55
C PHE A 125 -10.74 7.23 49.55
N ARG A 126 -9.59 6.73 50.04
CA ARG A 126 -8.48 6.33 49.17
C ARG A 126 -8.87 5.14 48.29
N LEU A 127 -9.58 4.15 48.84
CA LEU A 127 -10.09 3.01 48.09
C LEU A 127 -11.02 3.46 46.96
N ILE A 128 -12.04 4.27 47.28
CA ILE A 128 -12.99 4.79 46.29
C ILE A 128 -12.26 5.57 45.21
N MET A 129 -11.38 6.50 45.56
CA MET A 129 -10.66 7.32 44.59
C MET A 129 -9.69 6.51 43.71
N THR A 130 -9.11 5.43 44.24
CA THR A 130 -8.21 4.53 43.50
C THR A 130 -8.93 3.81 42.37
N TYR A 131 -10.21 3.46 42.55
CA TYR A 131 -11.02 2.85 41.49
C TYR A 131 -11.72 3.90 40.64
N LEU A 132 -12.31 4.92 41.26
CA LEU A 132 -13.10 5.93 40.57
C LEU A 132 -12.29 6.71 39.54
N ILE A 133 -11.07 7.15 39.87
CA ILE A 133 -10.26 7.98 38.96
C ILE A 133 -9.85 7.20 37.70
N PRO A 134 -9.20 6.02 37.79
CA PRO A 134 -8.87 5.24 36.60
C PRO A 134 -10.10 4.78 35.83
N SER A 135 -11.19 4.38 36.51
CA SER A 135 -12.43 3.99 35.85
C SER A 135 -13.04 5.15 35.05
N MET A 136 -13.11 6.34 35.63
CA MET A 136 -13.60 7.54 34.92
C MET A 136 -12.70 7.88 33.74
N LEU A 137 -11.38 7.84 33.90
CA LEU A 137 -10.42 8.04 32.81
C LEU A 137 -10.59 7.00 31.69
N PHE A 138 -10.73 5.73 32.03
CA PHE A 138 -10.96 4.68 31.05
C PHE A 138 -12.26 4.93 30.29
N ILE A 139 -13.36 5.16 31.00
CA ILE A 139 -14.68 5.39 30.40
C ILE A 139 -14.66 6.62 29.47
N THR A 140 -14.07 7.74 29.90
CA THR A 140 -14.06 8.96 29.09
C THR A 140 -13.15 8.84 27.87
N ILE A 141 -11.95 8.23 28.03
CA ILE A 141 -11.04 8.01 26.91
C ILE A 141 -11.65 7.03 25.91
N THR A 142 -12.21 5.90 26.38
CA THR A 142 -12.81 4.92 25.47
C THR A 142 -14.06 5.47 24.80
N ALA A 143 -14.88 6.27 25.48
CA ALA A 143 -16.04 6.92 24.88
C ALA A 143 -15.68 7.88 23.72
N GLN A 144 -14.43 8.38 23.67
CA GLN A 144 -13.95 9.21 22.56
C GLN A 144 -13.35 8.40 21.40
N LEU A 145 -13.04 7.12 21.62
CA LEU A 145 -12.64 6.23 20.54
C LEU A 145 -13.87 5.84 19.71
N PRO A 146 -13.72 5.52 18.42
CA PRO A 146 -14.81 4.98 17.61
C PRO A 146 -15.41 3.75 18.31
N GLN A 147 -16.60 3.92 18.86
CA GLN A 147 -17.34 2.84 19.51
C GLN A 147 -18.24 2.16 18.49
N PHE A 148 -18.56 0.90 18.75
CA PHE A 148 -19.63 0.20 18.04
C PHE A 148 -20.94 0.99 18.23
N ASP A 149 -21.48 1.57 17.17
CA ASP A 149 -22.79 2.22 17.18
C ASP A 149 -23.85 1.18 16.76
N PRO A 150 -24.67 0.67 17.69
CA PRO A 150 -25.70 -0.30 17.36
C PRO A 150 -26.69 0.23 16.32
N VAL A 151 -26.94 1.54 16.28
CA VAL A 151 -27.86 2.15 15.30
C VAL A 151 -27.24 2.16 13.91
N GLU A 152 -25.93 2.45 13.80
CA GLU A 152 -25.23 2.40 12.52
C GLU A 152 -25.08 0.97 12.00
N GLU A 153 -24.81 0.01 12.88
CA GLU A 153 -24.72 -1.40 12.52
C GLU A 153 -26.09 -2.00 12.19
N VAL A 154 -27.15 -1.64 12.93
CA VAL A 154 -28.53 -1.99 12.57
C VAL A 154 -28.93 -1.32 11.25
N LYS A 155 -28.53 -0.08 10.97
CA LYS A 155 -28.75 0.54 9.65
C LYS A 155 -28.06 -0.21 8.51
N LYS A 156 -26.90 -0.84 8.74
CA LYS A 156 -26.26 -1.72 7.75
C LYS A 156 -27.06 -3.01 7.53
N ILE A 157 -27.70 -3.54 8.57
CA ILE A 157 -28.58 -4.72 8.51
C ILE A 157 -29.94 -4.39 7.87
N ASP A 158 -30.49 -3.21 8.18
CA ASP A 158 -31.80 -2.71 7.73
C ASP A 158 -31.75 -2.05 6.35
N LYS A 159 -30.55 -1.88 5.76
CA LYS A 159 -30.45 -1.50 4.35
C LYS A 159 -31.18 -2.59 3.55
N PRO A 160 -32.29 -2.25 2.87
CA PRO A 160 -33.04 -3.26 2.12
C PRO A 160 -32.07 -3.91 1.13
N PRO A 161 -32.08 -5.25 1.03
CA PRO A 161 -31.16 -5.95 0.16
C PRO A 161 -31.28 -5.38 -1.25
N ILE A 162 -30.15 -5.17 -1.92
CA ILE A 162 -30.17 -4.70 -3.31
C ILE A 162 -30.77 -5.83 -4.14
N THR A 163 -32.07 -5.75 -4.43
CA THR A 163 -32.80 -6.85 -5.08
C THR A 163 -32.62 -6.85 -6.59
N LYS A 164 -32.09 -5.77 -7.17
CA LYS A 164 -31.93 -5.62 -8.61
C LYS A 164 -30.65 -4.85 -8.94
N PHE A 165 -29.83 -5.43 -9.80
CA PHE A 165 -28.69 -4.73 -10.40
C PHE A 165 -29.20 -3.72 -11.44
N VAL A 166 -28.79 -2.47 -11.27
CA VAL A 166 -29.02 -1.39 -12.24
C VAL A 166 -27.64 -0.86 -12.63
N PRO A 167 -27.16 -1.12 -13.85
CA PRO A 167 -25.89 -0.57 -14.33
C PRO A 167 -25.90 0.96 -14.21
N GLY A 168 -24.75 1.55 -13.86
CA GLY A 168 -24.59 2.99 -13.73
C GLY A 168 -23.90 3.42 -12.42
N PRO A 169 -23.86 4.73 -12.17
CA PRO A 169 -23.22 5.33 -11.00
C PRO A 169 -23.70 4.75 -9.66
N GLU A 170 -24.98 4.39 -9.56
CA GLU A 170 -25.56 3.81 -8.35
C GLU A 170 -24.98 2.42 -8.04
N ALA A 171 -24.79 1.56 -9.06
CA ALA A 171 -24.14 0.26 -8.87
C ALA A 171 -22.67 0.40 -8.52
N ILE A 172 -21.97 1.38 -9.08
CA ILE A 172 -20.58 1.68 -8.73
C ILE A 172 -20.47 2.13 -7.27
N ALA A 173 -21.34 3.06 -6.85
CA ALA A 173 -21.38 3.52 -5.47
C ALA A 173 -21.69 2.37 -4.50
N ALA A 174 -22.69 1.54 -4.80
CA ALA A 174 -23.01 0.35 -4.02
C ALA A 174 -21.84 -0.65 -3.98
N GLY A 175 -21.17 -0.86 -5.11
CA GLY A 175 -19.97 -1.70 -5.20
C GLY A 175 -18.82 -1.21 -4.31
N ARG A 176 -18.61 0.11 -4.25
CA ARG A 176 -17.61 0.71 -3.35
C ARG A 176 -17.99 0.50 -1.88
N GLU A 177 -19.26 0.69 -1.52
CA GLU A 177 -19.74 0.40 -0.16
C GLU A 177 -19.53 -1.07 0.22
N ILE A 178 -19.77 -2.00 -0.72
CA ILE A 178 -19.54 -3.44 -0.51
C ILE A 178 -18.04 -3.72 -0.33
N PHE A 179 -17.18 -3.10 -1.14
CA PHE A 179 -15.72 -3.24 -1.02
C PHE A 179 -15.20 -2.76 0.34
N GLU A 180 -15.73 -1.64 0.84
CA GLU A 180 -15.43 -1.09 2.16
C GLU A 180 -15.99 -1.95 3.30
N GLY A 181 -17.28 -2.28 3.24
CA GLY A 181 -17.99 -3.04 4.26
C GLY A 181 -17.43 -4.45 4.47
N ASN A 182 -16.96 -5.08 3.38
CA ASN A 182 -16.30 -6.38 3.41
C ASN A 182 -14.78 -6.29 3.63
N LYS A 183 -14.28 -5.10 4.01
CA LYS A 183 -12.90 -4.87 4.44
C LYS A 183 -11.86 -5.27 3.39
N CYS A 184 -12.18 -5.15 2.10
CA CYS A 184 -11.26 -5.46 1.02
C CYS A 184 -9.98 -4.60 1.08
N PHE A 185 -10.10 -3.35 1.58
CA PHE A 185 -8.98 -2.43 1.85
C PHE A 185 -7.94 -2.93 2.86
N ASN A 186 -8.26 -3.95 3.67
CA ASN A 186 -7.30 -4.54 4.59
C ASN A 186 -6.23 -5.38 3.89
N CYS A 187 -6.47 -5.76 2.63
CA CYS A 187 -5.56 -6.57 1.83
C CYS A 187 -5.19 -5.89 0.50
N HIS A 188 -6.15 -5.23 -0.15
CA HIS A 188 -5.96 -4.59 -1.44
C HIS A 188 -5.81 -3.08 -1.30
N LYS A 189 -4.85 -2.52 -2.01
CA LYS A 189 -4.83 -1.08 -2.31
C LYS A 189 -5.68 -0.80 -3.53
N VAL A 190 -6.28 0.39 -3.56
CA VAL A 190 -6.89 0.98 -4.75
C VAL A 190 -6.18 2.30 -4.99
N PHE A 191 -5.18 2.27 -5.87
CA PHE A 191 -4.24 3.37 -6.03
C PHE A 191 -3.59 3.72 -4.68
N TRP A 192 -3.88 4.91 -4.12
CA TRP A 192 -3.35 5.39 -2.85
C TRP A 192 -4.16 4.93 -1.62
N GLU A 193 -5.39 4.44 -1.82
CA GLU A 193 -6.26 4.03 -0.72
C GLU A 193 -5.94 2.59 -0.28
N GLY A 194 -5.99 2.34 1.04
CA GLY A 194 -5.72 1.03 1.64
C GLY A 194 -4.39 0.96 2.38
N ASN A 195 -4.28 -0.03 3.27
CA ASN A 195 -3.24 -0.05 4.31
C ASN A 195 -2.28 -1.24 4.20
N SER A 196 -2.44 -2.11 3.21
CA SER A 196 -1.67 -3.36 3.11
C SER A 196 -1.32 -3.73 1.68
N ASP A 197 -0.15 -4.34 1.51
CA ASP A 197 0.34 -4.96 0.27
C ASP A 197 0.19 -6.50 0.32
N ARG A 198 -0.84 -6.98 1.03
CA ARG A 198 -1.14 -8.43 1.11
C ARG A 198 -1.74 -8.97 -0.18
N GLY A 199 -2.56 -8.18 -0.85
CA GLY A 199 -3.06 -8.43 -2.20
C GLY A 199 -2.49 -7.40 -3.18
N PRO A 200 -2.70 -7.61 -4.50
CA PRO A 200 -2.29 -6.65 -5.52
C PRO A 200 -3.00 -5.31 -5.34
N ASN A 201 -2.32 -4.23 -5.74
CA ASN A 201 -2.95 -2.92 -5.89
C ASN A 201 -3.86 -2.95 -7.13
N LEU A 202 -5.16 -2.93 -6.89
CA LEU A 202 -6.18 -3.11 -7.94
C LEU A 202 -6.24 -1.91 -8.90
N GLY A 203 -5.80 -0.73 -8.45
CA GLY A 203 -5.73 0.47 -9.28
C GLY A 203 -4.58 0.41 -10.27
N THR A 204 -3.34 0.22 -9.80
CA THR A 204 -2.15 0.16 -10.68
C THR A 204 -2.10 -1.12 -11.53
N LYS A 205 -2.67 -2.23 -11.05
CA LYS A 205 -2.93 -3.42 -11.87
C LYS A 205 -3.98 -3.16 -12.95
N GLN A 206 -4.77 -2.09 -12.80
CA GLN A 206 -5.90 -1.76 -13.65
C GLN A 206 -6.88 -2.94 -13.78
N ILE A 207 -7.35 -3.48 -12.65
CA ILE A 207 -8.25 -4.64 -12.64
C ILE A 207 -9.49 -4.40 -13.52
N GLY A 208 -9.88 -3.15 -13.70
CA GLY A 208 -11.01 -2.77 -14.55
C GLY A 208 -10.82 -3.01 -16.05
N LEU A 209 -9.61 -3.32 -16.52
CA LEU A 209 -9.39 -3.77 -17.90
C LEU A 209 -9.93 -5.18 -18.15
N TYR A 210 -9.99 -6.03 -17.12
CA TYR A 210 -10.39 -7.43 -17.26
C TYR A 210 -11.90 -7.59 -17.48
N SER A 211 -12.31 -8.76 -17.98
CA SER A 211 -13.72 -9.06 -18.20
C SER A 211 -14.48 -9.15 -16.88
N PHE A 212 -15.79 -8.91 -16.93
CA PHE A 212 -16.67 -9.04 -15.78
C PHE A 212 -16.53 -10.43 -15.12
N ASP A 213 -16.58 -11.49 -15.93
CA ASP A 213 -16.51 -12.88 -15.45
C ASP A 213 -15.16 -13.21 -14.82
N TYR A 214 -14.06 -12.66 -15.36
CA TYR A 214 -12.73 -12.83 -14.76
C TYR A 214 -12.70 -12.24 -13.35
N ILE A 215 -13.16 -10.99 -13.18
CA ILE A 215 -13.15 -10.33 -11.87
C ILE A 215 -14.08 -11.06 -10.89
N LEU A 216 -15.26 -11.48 -11.35
CA LEU A 216 -16.19 -12.26 -10.53
C LEU A 216 -15.55 -13.58 -10.07
N GLU A 217 -14.90 -14.32 -10.97
CA GLU A 217 -14.19 -15.55 -10.65
C GLU A 217 -13.06 -15.32 -9.64
N GLN A 218 -12.32 -14.22 -9.77
CA GLN A 218 -11.29 -13.84 -8.79
C GLN A 218 -11.85 -13.57 -7.39
N ILE A 219 -13.12 -13.19 -7.28
CA ILE A 219 -13.78 -12.95 -5.97
C ILE A 219 -14.32 -14.26 -5.38
N VAL A 220 -15.00 -15.08 -6.19
CA VAL A 220 -15.69 -16.29 -5.72
C VAL A 220 -14.75 -17.50 -5.61
N ASP A 221 -13.73 -17.58 -6.47
CA ASP A 221 -12.69 -18.60 -6.46
C ASP A 221 -11.28 -17.98 -6.55
N PRO A 222 -10.85 -17.23 -5.51
CA PRO A 222 -9.60 -16.48 -5.51
C PRO A 222 -8.34 -17.35 -5.54
N ARG A 223 -8.48 -18.68 -5.42
CA ARG A 223 -7.36 -19.62 -5.38
C ARG A 223 -7.08 -20.24 -6.74
N LYS A 224 -8.00 -20.13 -7.70
CA LYS A 224 -7.90 -20.76 -9.02
C LYS A 224 -6.78 -20.20 -9.86
N ILE A 225 -6.71 -18.86 -9.97
CA ILE A 225 -5.68 -18.15 -10.76
C ILE A 225 -5.08 -17.09 -9.83
N GLN A 226 -3.80 -17.24 -9.51
CA GLN A 226 -3.09 -16.26 -8.70
C GLN A 226 -2.62 -15.07 -9.52
N SER A 227 -2.66 -13.88 -8.92
CA SER A 227 -2.02 -12.70 -9.50
C SER A 227 -0.49 -12.90 -9.51
N PRO A 228 0.20 -12.50 -10.59
CA PRO A 228 1.66 -12.57 -10.66
C PRO A 228 2.34 -11.90 -9.45
N GLY A 229 3.30 -12.60 -8.84
CA GLY A 229 4.04 -12.18 -7.65
C GLY A 229 3.39 -12.55 -6.30
N PHE A 230 2.22 -13.21 -6.31
CA PHE A 230 1.48 -13.66 -5.12
C PHE A 230 1.42 -15.19 -4.99
N GLU A 231 2.38 -15.90 -5.57
CA GLU A 231 2.41 -17.37 -5.62
C GLU A 231 2.85 -18.02 -4.30
N ASP A 232 3.35 -17.22 -3.35
CA ASP A 232 3.82 -17.71 -2.07
C ASP A 232 2.66 -18.35 -1.26
N PRO A 233 2.95 -19.37 -0.41
CA PRO A 233 1.90 -20.10 0.31
C PRO A 233 1.01 -19.23 1.20
N LYS A 234 1.51 -18.10 1.70
CA LYS A 234 0.77 -17.18 2.55
C LYS A 234 -0.19 -16.34 1.72
N SER A 235 0.26 -15.82 0.58
CA SER A 235 -0.58 -15.03 -0.34
C SER A 235 -1.69 -15.86 -0.98
N LYS A 236 -1.40 -17.10 -1.39
CA LYS A 236 -2.41 -18.05 -1.92
C LYS A 236 -3.59 -18.31 -0.99
N LYS A 237 -3.39 -18.17 0.32
CA LYS A 237 -4.43 -18.38 1.34
C LYS A 237 -4.94 -17.07 1.94
N ALA A 238 -4.43 -15.91 1.50
CA ALA A 238 -4.73 -14.62 2.10
C ALA A 238 -6.15 -14.14 1.74
N MET A 239 -6.58 -14.35 0.49
CA MET A 239 -7.91 -13.97 0.06
C MET A 239 -8.96 -15.01 0.55
N PRO A 240 -9.99 -14.58 1.29
CA PRO A 240 -11.04 -15.46 1.77
C PRO A 240 -11.88 -16.07 0.64
N THR A 241 -12.40 -17.28 0.86
CA THR A 241 -13.19 -18.05 -0.13
C THR A 241 -14.69 -18.03 0.15
N TYR A 242 -15.14 -17.28 1.15
CA TYR A 242 -16.56 -17.25 1.57
C TYR A 242 -17.39 -16.20 0.85
N TYR A 243 -16.79 -15.28 0.07
CA TYR A 243 -17.55 -14.19 -0.56
C TYR A 243 -18.60 -14.64 -1.57
N GLY A 244 -18.43 -15.81 -2.20
CA GLY A 244 -19.46 -16.39 -3.07
C GLY A 244 -20.70 -16.88 -2.31
N GLU A 245 -20.59 -17.13 -1.01
CA GLU A 245 -21.68 -17.54 -0.13
C GLU A 245 -22.25 -16.36 0.67
N ASP A 246 -21.38 -15.45 1.11
CA ASP A 246 -21.73 -14.31 1.97
C ASP A 246 -22.35 -13.13 1.22
N LEU A 247 -22.04 -12.96 -0.08
CA LEU A 247 -22.57 -11.88 -0.90
C LEU A 247 -23.62 -12.41 -1.88
N SER A 248 -24.74 -11.69 -1.97
CA SER A 248 -25.74 -11.97 -2.98
C SER A 248 -25.19 -11.72 -4.40
N LYS A 249 -25.83 -12.33 -5.40
CA LYS A 249 -25.46 -12.14 -6.80
C LYS A 249 -25.46 -10.66 -7.22
N VAL A 250 -26.39 -9.86 -6.70
CA VAL A 250 -26.51 -8.44 -7.04
C VAL A 250 -25.40 -7.62 -6.37
N GLU A 251 -25.02 -7.97 -5.14
CA GLU A 251 -23.88 -7.36 -4.46
C GLU A 251 -22.57 -7.68 -5.18
N LEU A 252 -22.36 -8.93 -5.58
CA LEU A 252 -21.20 -9.32 -6.40
C LEU A 252 -21.17 -8.56 -7.73
N GLN A 253 -22.31 -8.39 -8.40
CA GLN A 253 -22.40 -7.61 -9.63
C GLN A 253 -22.05 -6.13 -9.42
N SER A 254 -22.54 -5.54 -8.33
CA SER A 254 -22.24 -4.15 -7.98
C SER A 254 -20.76 -3.97 -7.63
N LEU A 255 -20.19 -4.91 -6.86
CA LEU A 255 -18.77 -4.95 -6.52
C LEU A 255 -17.90 -5.03 -7.78
N VAL A 256 -18.23 -5.91 -8.74
CA VAL A 256 -17.51 -5.99 -10.01
C VAL A 256 -17.67 -4.72 -10.83
N ALA A 257 -18.86 -4.09 -10.83
CA ALA A 257 -19.08 -2.81 -11.51
C ALA A 257 -18.15 -1.71 -10.96
N TYR A 258 -17.99 -1.63 -9.63
CA TYR A 258 -17.00 -0.75 -9.01
C TYR A 258 -15.56 -1.10 -9.44
N LEU A 259 -15.16 -2.37 -9.38
CA LEU A 259 -13.81 -2.78 -9.79
C LEU A 259 -13.52 -2.49 -11.27
N LYS A 260 -14.54 -2.50 -12.14
CA LYS A 260 -14.45 -2.14 -13.56
C LYS A 260 -14.08 -0.67 -13.81
N THR A 261 -14.28 0.20 -12.83
CA THR A 261 -13.86 1.61 -12.92
C THR A 261 -12.37 1.80 -12.60
N LEU A 262 -11.73 0.81 -11.98
CA LEU A 262 -10.33 0.90 -11.55
C LEU A 262 -9.39 0.68 -12.74
N ARG A 263 -9.15 1.76 -13.49
CA ARG A 263 -8.26 1.83 -14.65
C ARG A 263 -7.38 3.08 -14.55
N ASP A 264 -6.21 3.04 -15.18
CA ASP A 264 -5.26 4.14 -15.28
C ASP A 264 -4.97 4.39 -16.77
N PRO A 265 -5.51 5.48 -17.36
CA PRO A 265 -5.30 5.79 -18.77
C PRO A 265 -3.93 6.43 -19.03
N THR A 266 -3.18 6.72 -17.97
CA THR A 266 -1.90 7.42 -18.03
C THR A 266 -0.68 6.51 -17.97
N HIS A 267 -0.84 5.33 -17.39
CA HIS A 267 0.27 4.40 -17.19
C HIS A 267 -0.09 2.99 -17.64
N ILE A 268 0.92 2.22 -18.04
CA ILE A 268 0.72 0.80 -18.31
C ILE A 268 0.40 0.02 -17.02
N PRO A 269 -0.32 -1.12 -17.07
CA PRO A 269 -0.54 -1.92 -15.87
C PRO A 269 0.73 -2.41 -15.18
N VAL A 270 0.65 -2.49 -13.85
CA VAL A 270 1.72 -2.92 -12.95
C VAL A 270 1.33 -4.23 -12.26
N GLU A 271 2.27 -5.17 -12.24
CA GLU A 271 2.14 -6.47 -11.60
C GLU A 271 3.15 -6.64 -10.46
N GLY A 272 3.02 -7.76 -9.75
CA GLY A 272 3.95 -8.13 -8.69
C GLY A 272 3.54 -7.62 -7.31
N LYS A 273 4.33 -8.04 -6.33
CA LYS A 273 4.10 -7.78 -4.92
C LYS A 273 5.21 -6.91 -4.39
N PHE A 274 4.86 -5.83 -3.68
CA PHE A 274 5.85 -4.94 -3.09
C PHE A 274 6.85 -5.72 -2.21
N PRO A 275 8.17 -5.48 -2.34
CA PRO A 275 8.83 -4.46 -3.17
C PRO A 275 9.13 -4.86 -4.63
N ASN A 276 8.87 -6.11 -5.03
CA ASN A 276 9.27 -6.67 -6.33
C ASN A 276 8.13 -6.52 -7.36
N GLN A 277 7.88 -5.30 -7.81
CA GLN A 277 6.86 -4.99 -8.81
C GLN A 277 7.49 -4.74 -10.19
N TRP A 278 6.72 -4.94 -11.26
CA TRP A 278 7.15 -4.65 -12.63
C TRP A 278 5.98 -4.17 -13.49
N THR A 279 6.30 -3.45 -14.56
CA THR A 279 5.31 -2.99 -15.55
C THR A 279 5.11 -4.06 -16.62
N TRP A 280 3.97 -4.03 -17.33
CA TRP A 280 3.76 -4.91 -18.48
C TRP A 280 4.76 -4.68 -19.62
N TRP A 281 5.45 -3.53 -19.66
CA TRP A 281 6.54 -3.29 -20.61
C TRP A 281 7.69 -4.30 -20.47
N ASP A 282 7.86 -4.86 -19.27
CA ASP A 282 8.93 -5.80 -18.95
C ASP A 282 8.42 -7.23 -18.73
N ASP A 283 7.15 -7.51 -19.01
CA ASP A 283 6.53 -8.81 -18.78
C ASP A 283 6.55 -9.68 -20.06
N PRO A 284 7.36 -10.75 -20.11
CA PRO A 284 7.50 -11.57 -21.32
C PRO A 284 6.20 -12.24 -21.73
N LYS A 285 5.35 -12.61 -20.76
CA LYS A 285 4.06 -13.25 -21.04
C LYS A 285 3.11 -12.24 -21.67
N ILE A 286 3.06 -11.02 -21.15
CA ILE A 286 2.22 -9.96 -21.72
C ILE A 286 2.67 -9.59 -23.13
N ILE A 287 3.98 -9.55 -23.38
CA ILE A 287 4.54 -9.28 -24.71
C ILE A 287 4.23 -10.39 -25.70
N GLU A 288 4.28 -11.66 -25.27
CA GLU A 288 3.87 -12.79 -26.10
C GLU A 288 2.38 -12.74 -26.45
N GLU A 289 1.52 -12.47 -25.48
CA GLU A 289 0.08 -12.27 -25.71
C GLU A 289 -0.17 -11.05 -26.61
N GLY A 290 0.56 -9.96 -26.39
CA GLY A 290 0.52 -8.73 -27.18
C GLY A 290 0.87 -8.93 -28.64
N LYS A 291 1.85 -9.80 -28.93
CA LYS A 291 2.19 -10.20 -30.29
C LYS A 291 1.02 -10.84 -31.02
N LEU A 292 0.26 -11.72 -30.33
CA LEU A 292 -0.91 -12.36 -30.92
C LEU A 292 -1.99 -11.31 -31.28
N VAL A 293 -2.20 -10.32 -30.42
CA VAL A 293 -3.12 -9.20 -30.71
C VAL A 293 -2.62 -8.38 -31.90
N PHE A 294 -1.36 -7.96 -31.86
CA PHE A 294 -0.76 -7.09 -32.87
C PHE A 294 -0.78 -7.71 -34.27
N GLU A 295 -0.57 -9.03 -34.37
CA GLU A 295 -0.62 -9.80 -35.63
C GLU A 295 -2.05 -10.25 -36.03
N GLY A 296 -3.07 -9.91 -35.24
CA GLY A 296 -4.47 -10.26 -35.49
C GLY A 296 -4.80 -11.75 -35.36
N LYS A 297 -4.13 -12.42 -34.42
CA LYS A 297 -4.31 -13.84 -34.10
C LYS A 297 -5.10 -14.09 -32.81
N GLU A 298 -5.39 -13.06 -32.03
CA GLU A 298 -6.21 -13.15 -30.83
C GLU A 298 -7.71 -13.21 -31.18
N PRO A 299 -8.42 -14.31 -30.85
CA PRO A 299 -9.84 -14.45 -31.21
C PRO A 299 -10.77 -13.41 -30.59
N VAL A 300 -10.47 -12.92 -29.37
CA VAL A 300 -11.32 -11.91 -28.71
C VAL A 300 -11.27 -10.56 -29.42
N THR A 301 -10.21 -10.30 -30.20
CA THR A 301 -10.04 -9.09 -31.01
C THR A 301 -10.04 -9.42 -32.50
N GLU A 302 -10.89 -10.35 -32.94
CA GLU A 302 -11.04 -10.66 -34.37
C GLU A 302 -11.34 -9.38 -35.16
N GLY A 303 -10.53 -9.11 -36.18
CA GLY A 303 -10.59 -7.88 -36.98
C GLY A 303 -9.60 -6.79 -36.58
N LEU A 304 -8.98 -6.86 -35.39
CA LEU A 304 -7.85 -6.02 -35.03
C LEU A 304 -6.56 -6.65 -35.57
N ASN A 305 -5.85 -5.96 -36.46
CA ASN A 305 -4.54 -6.41 -36.94
C ASN A 305 -3.62 -5.23 -37.26
N CYS A 306 -2.81 -4.85 -36.28
CA CYS A 306 -1.87 -3.74 -36.38
C CYS A 306 -0.77 -4.01 -37.43
N ALA A 307 -0.34 -5.26 -37.55
CA ALA A 307 0.75 -5.69 -38.43
C ALA A 307 0.44 -5.49 -39.93
N VAL A 308 -0.84 -5.41 -40.34
CA VAL A 308 -1.20 -5.13 -41.75
C VAL A 308 -0.67 -3.77 -42.21
N CYS A 309 -0.66 -2.77 -41.30
CA CYS A 309 -0.16 -1.43 -41.60
C CYS A 309 1.27 -1.22 -41.11
N HIS A 310 1.59 -1.70 -39.90
CA HIS A 310 2.85 -1.43 -39.21
C HIS A 310 3.92 -2.53 -39.37
N GLY A 311 3.59 -3.63 -40.07
CA GLY A 311 4.47 -4.78 -40.27
C GLY A 311 4.63 -5.65 -39.02
N ALA A 312 4.72 -6.96 -39.20
CA ALA A 312 4.94 -7.90 -38.08
C ALA A 312 6.34 -7.75 -37.44
N ASP A 313 7.25 -7.10 -38.15
CA ASP A 313 8.61 -6.75 -37.72
C ASP A 313 8.75 -5.25 -37.36
N GLY A 314 7.62 -4.52 -37.28
CA GLY A 314 7.58 -3.10 -36.97
C GLY A 314 7.93 -2.18 -38.16
N ILE A 315 8.15 -2.76 -39.35
CA ILE A 315 8.38 -2.00 -40.59
C ILE A 315 7.04 -1.58 -41.21
N PRO A 316 6.79 -0.28 -41.42
CA PRO A 316 5.57 0.17 -42.08
C PRO A 316 5.36 -0.49 -43.44
N MET A 317 4.19 -1.11 -43.60
CA MET A 317 3.73 -1.73 -44.85
C MET A 317 2.84 -0.79 -45.67
N MET A 318 2.38 0.32 -45.07
CA MET A 318 1.58 1.35 -45.72
C MET A 318 2.25 2.72 -45.62
N THR A 319 2.09 3.54 -46.67
CA THR A 319 2.57 4.91 -46.67
C THR A 319 1.89 5.72 -45.55
N GLY A 320 2.71 6.33 -44.70
CA GLY A 320 2.24 7.14 -43.57
C GLY A 320 1.92 6.35 -42.30
N ALA A 321 2.08 5.01 -42.30
CA ALA A 321 2.10 4.24 -41.05
C ALA A 321 3.40 4.52 -40.28
N PHE A 322 3.29 4.53 -38.95
CA PHE A 322 4.39 4.84 -38.05
C PHE A 322 5.41 3.68 -37.96
N ASP A 323 6.71 3.98 -38.10
CA ASP A 323 7.81 2.99 -37.96
C ASP A 323 8.19 2.83 -36.49
N PHE A 324 7.79 1.70 -35.89
CA PHE A 324 8.04 1.43 -34.47
C PHE A 324 9.51 1.11 -34.16
N ARG A 325 10.37 0.95 -35.17
CA ARG A 325 11.80 0.70 -34.98
C ARG A 325 12.63 1.98 -34.97
N ASP A 326 12.06 3.11 -35.40
CA ASP A 326 12.74 4.40 -35.32
C ASP A 326 12.53 5.02 -33.95
N PRO A 327 13.51 4.92 -33.01
CA PRO A 327 13.38 5.52 -31.69
C PRO A 327 13.24 7.05 -31.74
N ASN A 328 13.62 7.69 -32.85
CA ASN A 328 13.50 9.13 -33.05
C ASN A 328 12.25 9.54 -33.84
N GLY A 329 11.34 8.59 -34.14
CA GLY A 329 10.08 8.88 -34.80
C GLY A 329 9.25 9.88 -34.00
N PRO A 330 8.85 11.04 -34.57
CA PRO A 330 8.07 12.04 -33.86
C PRO A 330 6.61 11.63 -33.75
N ASP A 331 5.91 12.16 -32.75
CA ASP A 331 4.45 12.10 -32.71
C ASP A 331 3.82 12.77 -33.95
N THR A 332 2.60 12.37 -34.29
CA THR A 332 1.90 12.89 -35.47
C THR A 332 1.41 14.33 -35.24
N ASP A 333 1.65 15.22 -36.21
CA ASP A 333 1.15 16.61 -36.19
C ASP A 333 -0.36 16.71 -36.50
N LYS A 334 -1.02 15.59 -36.79
CA LYS A 334 -2.44 15.55 -37.15
C LYS A 334 -3.37 15.59 -35.94
N MET A 335 -2.84 15.37 -34.75
CA MET A 335 -3.63 15.28 -33.52
C MET A 335 -3.57 16.61 -32.75
N PRO A 336 -4.70 17.08 -32.18
CA PRO A 336 -4.73 18.31 -31.39
C PRO A 336 -3.96 18.20 -30.06
N ASP A 337 -3.79 16.97 -29.55
CA ASP A 337 -3.00 16.64 -28.37
C ASP A 337 -1.60 16.12 -28.75
N HIS A 338 -1.04 16.62 -29.87
CA HIS A 338 0.34 16.37 -30.28
C HIS A 338 1.34 16.75 -29.17
N VAL A 339 2.42 15.98 -29.05
CA VAL A 339 3.55 16.33 -28.17
C VAL A 339 4.88 16.31 -28.92
N ASP A 340 5.74 17.27 -28.62
CA ASP A 340 7.10 17.39 -29.17
C ASP A 340 8.06 16.36 -28.53
N LYS A 341 7.74 15.08 -28.66
CA LYS A 341 8.53 13.95 -28.18
C LYS A 341 8.71 12.90 -29.26
N VAL A 342 9.83 12.20 -29.17
CA VAL A 342 10.17 11.07 -30.05
C VAL A 342 9.87 9.74 -29.37
N LEU A 343 9.67 8.68 -30.16
CA LEU A 343 9.17 7.38 -29.73
C LEU A 343 9.83 6.81 -28.46
N LYS A 344 11.16 6.87 -28.36
CA LYS A 344 11.91 6.38 -27.19
C LYS A 344 11.59 7.13 -25.88
N ASP A 345 11.10 8.37 -26.00
CA ASP A 345 10.79 9.29 -24.90
C ASP A 345 9.27 9.48 -24.74
N TRP A 346 8.45 8.75 -25.51
CA TRP A 346 6.99 8.79 -25.40
C TRP A 346 6.55 8.31 -24.02
N PRO A 347 5.65 9.06 -23.35
CA PRO A 347 5.05 8.59 -22.12
C PRO A 347 3.99 7.51 -22.42
N ASP A 348 3.67 6.66 -21.45
CA ASP A 348 2.81 5.48 -21.62
C ASP A 348 1.44 5.83 -22.23
N GLU A 349 0.85 6.95 -21.79
CA GLU A 349 -0.45 7.41 -22.28
C GLU A 349 -0.47 7.75 -23.75
N LEU A 350 0.68 8.09 -24.35
CA LEU A 350 0.73 8.50 -25.74
C LEU A 350 0.57 7.30 -26.67
N TYR A 351 1.26 6.18 -26.37
CA TYR A 351 1.05 4.89 -27.05
C TYR A 351 -0.44 4.54 -27.04
N TYR A 352 -1.02 4.56 -25.83
CA TYR A 352 -2.41 4.21 -25.63
C TYR A 352 -3.38 5.15 -26.34
N LYS A 353 -3.18 6.47 -26.29
CA LYS A 353 -4.05 7.45 -26.97
C LYS A 353 -4.02 7.32 -28.48
N ARG A 354 -2.85 7.14 -29.09
CA ARG A 354 -2.75 7.04 -30.56
C ARG A 354 -3.45 5.79 -31.10
N VAL A 355 -3.49 4.72 -30.31
CA VAL A 355 -4.23 3.50 -30.66
C VAL A 355 -5.72 3.61 -30.33
N THR A 356 -6.08 4.11 -29.15
CA THR A 356 -7.48 4.19 -28.73
C THR A 356 -8.27 5.25 -29.49
N ARG A 357 -7.67 6.41 -29.74
CA ARG A 357 -8.30 7.55 -30.43
C ARG A 357 -8.11 7.52 -31.95
N GLY A 358 -7.18 6.70 -32.43
CA GLY A 358 -6.78 6.72 -33.83
C GLY A 358 -5.99 7.98 -34.18
N VAL A 359 -5.75 8.19 -35.47
CA VAL A 359 -5.09 9.38 -35.98
C VAL A 359 -5.94 10.02 -37.07
N ASP A 360 -6.34 11.27 -36.83
CA ASP A 360 -7.22 12.03 -37.72
C ASP A 360 -6.70 12.09 -39.16
N GLY A 361 -7.59 11.87 -40.13
CA GLY A 361 -7.23 11.90 -41.54
C GLY A 361 -6.21 10.82 -41.96
N THR A 362 -6.19 9.68 -41.26
CA THR A 362 -5.42 8.49 -41.63
C THR A 362 -6.28 7.22 -41.56
N PRO A 363 -5.80 6.09 -42.10
CA PRO A 363 -6.42 4.78 -41.88
C PRO A 363 -6.34 4.24 -40.44
N MET A 364 -5.59 4.90 -39.53
CA MET A 364 -5.48 4.47 -38.13
C MET A 364 -6.77 4.80 -37.37
N ALA A 365 -7.65 3.80 -37.26
CA ALA A 365 -8.96 3.94 -36.64
C ALA A 365 -8.90 4.10 -35.11
N PRO A 366 -9.96 4.65 -34.47
CA PRO A 366 -10.08 4.71 -33.01
C PRO A 366 -10.39 3.34 -32.41
N TRP A 367 -9.38 2.50 -32.24
CA TRP A 367 -9.55 1.11 -31.81
C TRP A 367 -10.15 0.97 -30.41
N GLY A 368 -10.04 2.00 -29.57
CA GLY A 368 -10.60 2.02 -28.21
C GLY A 368 -12.13 1.97 -28.19
N LEU A 369 -12.80 2.36 -29.27
CA LEU A 369 -14.25 2.28 -29.39
C LEU A 369 -14.75 0.91 -29.89
N MET A 370 -13.83 0.07 -30.39
CA MET A 370 -14.18 -1.17 -31.08
C MET A 370 -13.68 -2.42 -30.34
N PHE A 371 -12.56 -2.32 -29.63
CA PHE A 371 -11.91 -3.45 -29.00
C PHE A 371 -11.63 -3.21 -27.51
N PRO A 372 -11.63 -4.27 -26.67
CA PRO A 372 -11.37 -4.10 -25.26
C PRO A 372 -9.96 -3.57 -25.02
N HIS A 373 -9.87 -2.49 -24.25
CA HIS A 373 -8.63 -1.79 -23.90
C HIS A 373 -7.53 -2.69 -23.31
N LEU A 374 -7.91 -3.80 -22.65
CA LEU A 374 -6.99 -4.83 -22.17
C LEU A 374 -6.03 -5.30 -23.26
N TYR A 375 -6.56 -5.61 -24.44
CA TYR A 375 -5.78 -6.14 -25.55
C TYR A 375 -4.99 -5.06 -26.27
N LEU A 376 -5.51 -3.84 -26.32
CA LEU A 376 -4.79 -2.69 -26.88
C LEU A 376 -3.51 -2.42 -26.08
N TRP A 377 -3.58 -2.43 -24.74
CA TRP A 377 -2.37 -2.32 -23.90
C TRP A 377 -1.35 -3.43 -24.15
N LYS A 378 -1.81 -4.67 -24.37
CA LYS A 378 -0.91 -5.79 -24.70
C LYS A 378 -0.24 -5.59 -26.07
N ALA A 379 -1.01 -5.17 -27.09
CA ALA A 379 -0.47 -4.85 -28.40
C ALA A 379 0.59 -3.74 -28.31
N GLU A 380 0.35 -2.70 -27.52
CA GLU A 380 1.34 -1.63 -27.30
C GLU A 380 2.59 -2.14 -26.57
N ALA A 381 2.41 -2.99 -25.55
CA ALA A 381 3.53 -3.63 -24.86
C ALA A 381 4.45 -4.38 -25.83
N TYR A 382 3.88 -5.09 -26.80
CA TYR A 382 4.63 -5.73 -27.87
C TYR A 382 5.24 -4.71 -28.85
N ALA A 383 4.48 -3.71 -29.32
CA ALA A 383 4.95 -2.72 -30.29
C ALA A 383 6.18 -1.95 -29.78
N ARG A 384 6.23 -1.61 -28.49
CA ARG A 384 7.39 -0.96 -27.85
C ARG A 384 8.68 -1.76 -28.01
N THR A 385 8.59 -3.09 -28.10
CA THR A 385 9.79 -3.96 -28.22
C THR A 385 10.56 -3.77 -29.52
N PHE A 386 9.96 -3.17 -30.55
CA PHE A 386 10.64 -2.93 -31.84
C PHE A 386 11.77 -1.91 -31.75
N HIS A 387 11.68 -0.91 -30.86
CA HIS A 387 12.78 0.05 -30.59
C HIS A 387 13.41 -0.13 -29.21
N SER A 388 12.72 -0.80 -28.28
CA SER A 388 13.19 -1.05 -26.91
C SER A 388 12.98 -2.53 -26.54
N PRO A 389 13.79 -3.46 -27.07
CA PRO A 389 13.62 -4.89 -26.83
C PRO A 389 13.89 -5.24 -25.35
N LEU A 390 13.20 -6.29 -24.86
CA LEU A 390 13.42 -6.81 -23.52
C LEU A 390 14.88 -7.25 -23.32
N ASP A 391 15.51 -6.78 -22.25
CA ASP A 391 16.77 -7.34 -21.77
C ASP A 391 16.49 -8.35 -20.64
N PRO A 392 16.54 -9.67 -20.90
CA PRO A 392 16.25 -10.70 -19.90
C PRO A 392 17.29 -10.74 -18.76
N LYS A 393 18.41 -10.03 -18.90
CA LYS A 393 19.48 -9.91 -17.89
C LYS A 393 19.52 -8.51 -17.26
N ALA A 394 18.56 -7.64 -17.57
CA ALA A 394 18.55 -6.30 -17.01
C ALA A 394 18.47 -6.39 -15.46
N PRO A 395 19.38 -5.73 -14.72
CA PRO A 395 19.19 -5.57 -13.29
C PRO A 395 17.87 -4.84 -13.02
N GLU A 396 17.29 -5.03 -11.84
CA GLU A 396 16.00 -4.42 -11.45
C GLU A 396 15.96 -2.90 -11.65
N VAL A 397 17.11 -2.22 -11.48
CA VAL A 397 17.29 -0.76 -11.70
C VAL A 397 17.26 -0.35 -13.19
N LYS A 398 17.43 -1.29 -14.13
CA LYS A 398 17.32 -1.03 -15.58
C LYS A 398 15.95 -1.38 -16.16
N ARG A 399 15.07 -2.06 -15.41
CA ARG A 399 13.69 -2.28 -15.82
C ARG A 399 12.95 -0.95 -15.89
N VAL A 400 11.87 -0.89 -16.66
CA VAL A 400 11.04 0.31 -16.70
C VAL A 400 10.54 0.57 -15.29
N GLU A 401 10.82 1.78 -14.80
CA GLU A 401 10.44 2.17 -13.45
C GLU A 401 8.94 2.03 -13.27
N VAL A 402 8.53 1.46 -12.14
CA VAL A 402 7.11 1.37 -11.80
C VAL A 402 6.58 2.80 -11.62
N PRO A 403 5.54 3.20 -12.37
CA PRO A 403 5.01 4.54 -12.30
C PRO A 403 4.53 4.86 -10.87
N PRO A 404 4.64 6.12 -10.43
CA PRO A 404 4.09 6.51 -9.14
C PRO A 404 2.59 6.23 -9.12
N ILE A 405 2.09 5.86 -7.94
CA ILE A 405 0.65 5.70 -7.74
C ILE A 405 -0.01 7.06 -8.02
N PRO A 406 -0.99 7.14 -8.94
CA PRO A 406 -1.71 8.38 -9.25
C PRO A 406 -2.28 9.04 -8.00
N SER A 407 -2.34 10.37 -7.95
CA SER A 407 -3.01 11.08 -6.86
C SER A 407 -4.53 11.14 -7.06
N LYS A 408 -5.25 11.53 -5.99
CA LYS A 408 -6.71 11.75 -6.06
C LYS A 408 -7.08 12.80 -7.09
N GLU A 409 -6.33 13.88 -7.13
CA GLU A 409 -6.51 15.00 -8.05
C GLU A 409 -6.28 14.55 -9.51
N GLU A 410 -5.35 13.63 -9.74
CA GLU A 410 -5.09 13.08 -11.08
C GLU A 410 -6.24 12.20 -11.57
N VAL A 411 -6.78 11.33 -10.72
CA VAL A 411 -7.94 10.50 -11.06
C VAL A 411 -9.17 11.35 -11.35
N GLU A 412 -9.42 12.41 -10.56
CA GLU A 412 -10.50 13.36 -10.81
C GLU A 412 -10.32 14.12 -12.13
N ARG A 413 -9.07 14.42 -12.52
CA ARG A 413 -8.74 15.07 -13.79
C ARG A 413 -9.07 14.18 -15.00
N TRP A 414 -8.80 12.87 -14.93
CA TRP A 414 -9.05 11.95 -16.05
C TRP A 414 -10.50 11.93 -16.51
N THR A 415 -11.43 12.00 -15.55
CA THR A 415 -12.87 12.07 -15.82
C THR A 415 -13.25 13.37 -16.54
N LYS A 416 -12.65 14.50 -16.14
CA LYS A 416 -12.90 15.81 -16.78
C LYS A 416 -12.30 15.91 -18.17
N GLU A 417 -11.16 15.29 -18.40
CA GLU A 417 -10.43 15.32 -19.66
C GLU A 417 -10.88 14.26 -20.68
N GLY A 418 -11.88 13.43 -20.34
CA GLY A 418 -12.38 12.36 -21.21
C GLY A 418 -11.27 11.38 -21.60
N LEU A 419 -10.36 11.09 -20.67
CA LEU A 419 -9.28 10.13 -20.91
C LEU A 419 -9.80 8.68 -21.02
N PHE A 420 -11.00 8.44 -20.50
CA PHE A 420 -11.80 7.28 -20.83
C PHE A 420 -12.82 7.68 -21.90
N GLN A 421 -12.75 7.05 -23.08
CA GLN A 421 -13.72 7.29 -24.17
C GLN A 421 -15.04 6.58 -23.91
N GLU A 422 -15.02 5.52 -23.11
CA GLU A 422 -16.22 4.92 -22.53
C GLU A 422 -16.67 5.83 -21.38
N ASP A 423 -17.97 6.16 -21.31
CA ASP A 423 -18.57 6.48 -20.03
C ASP A 423 -18.20 5.32 -19.11
N LEU A 424 -17.54 5.60 -17.97
CA LEU A 424 -17.23 4.60 -16.95
C LEU A 424 -18.56 4.12 -16.32
N LEU A 425 -19.29 3.31 -17.09
CA LEU A 425 -20.61 2.68 -16.89
C LEU A 425 -21.59 3.38 -15.95
#